data_AF-H8IQN3-F1
#
_entry.id   AF-H8IQN3-F1
#
_cell.length_a   1.000
_cell.length_b   1.000
_cell.length_c   1.000
_cell.angle_alpha   90.00
_cell.angle_beta   90.00
_cell.angle_gamma   90.00
#
_symmetry.space_group_name_H-M   'P 1'
#
loop_
_entity.id
_entity.type
_entity.pdbx_description
1 polymer ?
#
loop_
_entity_poly.entity_id
_entity_poly.type
_entity_poly.pdbx_seq_one_letter_code
_entity_poly.pdbx_strand_id
1 'polypeptide(L)' 'MFFHPDGERGRARMQREQRAKEMCRQCPVIQECRSHALEVGEPYGVWGGLSESERDLLLKGDIGRGIRRSA' A
#
# COMPACT_ATOMS: atom_id res chain seq x y z
N MET A 1 10.01 -9.22 -3.58
CA MET A 1 8.80 -9.87 -3.01
C MET A 1 7.86 -8.80 -2.49
N PHE A 2 8.30 -7.97 -1.54
CA PHE A 2 7.59 -6.72 -1.19
C PHE A 2 7.75 -5.63 -2.25
N PHE A 3 8.91 -5.60 -2.91
CA PHE A 3 9.19 -4.76 -4.08
C PHE A 3 9.24 -5.61 -5.35
N HIS A 4 8.77 -5.03 -6.45
CA HIS A 4 8.84 -5.60 -7.79
C HIS A 4 10.03 -4.99 -8.55
N PRO A 5 10.73 -5.76 -9.41
CA PRO A 5 11.79 -5.21 -10.27
C PRO A 5 11.21 -4.26 -11.32
N ASP A 6 12.06 -3.38 -11.85
CA ASP A 6 11.67 -2.45 -12.91
C ASP A 6 11.06 -3.18 -14.09
N GLY A 7 9.93 -2.66 -14.58
CA GLY A 7 9.22 -3.21 -15.73
C GLY A 7 8.32 -4.43 -15.46
N GLU A 8 8.24 -4.94 -14.23
CA GLU A 8 7.31 -6.02 -13.87
C GLU A 8 5.85 -5.53 -13.97
N ARG A 9 5.02 -6.21 -14.78
CA ARG A 9 3.63 -5.81 -15.06
C ARG A 9 2.67 -6.99 -15.06
N GLY A 10 1.38 -6.68 -15.02
CA GLY A 10 0.30 -7.66 -15.18
C GLY A 10 0.30 -8.75 -14.10
N ARG A 11 0.12 -10.01 -14.52
CA ARG A 11 -0.06 -11.15 -13.60
C ARG A 11 1.15 -11.40 -12.69
N ALA A 12 2.37 -11.16 -13.16
CA ALA A 12 3.57 -11.36 -12.37
C ALA A 12 3.61 -10.43 -11.15
N ARG A 13 3.35 -9.13 -11.38
CA ARG A 13 3.25 -8.12 -10.32
C ARG A 13 2.15 -8.48 -9.31
N MET A 14 0.95 -8.82 -9.80
CA MET A 14 -0.17 -9.19 -8.93
C MET A 14 0.15 -10.39 -8.03
N GLN A 15 0.78 -11.45 -8.57
CA GLN A 15 1.17 -12.60 -7.77
C GLN A 15 2.21 -12.25 -6.70
N ARG A 16 3.16 -11.38 -7.05
CA ARG A 16 4.18 -10.93 -6.11
C ARG A 16 3.57 -10.11 -4.97
N GLU A 17 2.71 -9.15 -5.29
CA GLU A 17 1.99 -8.35 -4.31
C GLU A 17 1.15 -9.24 -3.39
N GLN A 18 0.45 -10.22 -3.95
CA GLN A 18 -0.37 -11.16 -3.18
C GLN A 18 0.46 -11.96 -2.16
N ARG A 19 1.61 -12.51 -2.59
CA ARG A 19 2.53 -13.22 -1.69
C ARG A 19 3.06 -12.32 -0.57
N ALA A 20 3.39 -11.07 -0.89
CA ALA A 20 3.82 -10.11 0.14
C ALA A 20 2.71 -9.79 1.13
N LYS A 21 1.47 -9.60 0.66
CA LYS A 21 0.30 -9.37 1.52
C LYS A 21 0.02 -10.54 2.45
N GLU A 22 0.17 -11.78 1.97
CA GLU A 22 0.01 -12.99 2.78
C GLU A 22 1.00 -13.04 3.94
N MET A 23 2.24 -12.59 3.73
CA MET A 23 3.21 -12.44 4.81
C MET A 23 2.84 -11.31 5.76
N CYS A 24 2.40 -10.15 5.25
CA CYS A 24 1.99 -9.03 6.09
C CYS A 24 0.89 -9.41 7.09
N ARG A 25 -0.05 -10.29 6.71
CA ARG A 25 -1.16 -10.72 7.59
C ARG A 25 -0.72 -11.39 8.88
N GLN A 26 0.49 -11.92 8.93
CA GLN A 26 1.06 -12.57 10.11
C GLN A 26 1.96 -11.61 10.91
N CYS A 27 2.16 -10.38 10.43
CA CYS A 27 3.03 -9.40 11.07
C CYS A 27 2.33 -8.75 12.28
N PRO A 28 2.92 -8.80 13.49
CA PRO A 28 2.31 -8.21 14.69
C PRO A 28 2.22 -6.68 14.62
N VAL A 29 3.06 -6.04 13.79
CA VAL A 29 3.14 -4.58 13.64
C VAL A 29 2.52 -4.09 12.31
N ILE A 30 1.56 -4.85 11.77
CA ILE A 30 0.95 -4.54 10.47
C ILE A 30 0.32 -3.14 10.45
N GLN A 31 -0.22 -2.67 11.58
CA GLN A 31 -0.88 -1.38 11.67
C GLN A 31 0.12 -0.24 11.73
N GLU A 32 1.18 -0.36 12.54
CA GLU A 32 2.24 0.65 12.61
C GLU A 32 2.94 0.79 11.25
N CYS A 33 3.26 -0.35 10.61
CA CYS A 33 3.84 -0.37 9.27
C CYS A 33 2.93 0.31 8.23
N ARG A 34 1.62 0.06 8.29
CA ARG A 34 0.63 0.71 7.41
C ARG A 34 0.56 2.21 7.65
N SER A 35 0.47 2.61 8.91
CA SER A 35 0.38 4.02 9.30
C SER A 35 1.58 4.79 8.80
N HIS A 36 2.78 4.26 9.02
CA HIS A 36 4.02 4.87 8.56
C HIS A 36 4.03 5.01 7.04
N ALA A 37 3.72 3.95 6.29
CA ALA A 37 3.75 3.98 4.83
C ALA A 37 2.74 4.96 4.22
N LEU A 38 1.59 5.17 4.88
CA LEU A 38 0.62 6.19 4.46
C LEU A 38 1.08 7.61 4.82
N GLU A 39 1.68 7.79 6.00
CA GLU A 39 2.16 9.09 6.46
C GLU A 39 3.28 9.66 5.58
N VAL A 40 4.28 8.84 5.23
CA VAL A 40 5.40 9.27 4.38
C VAL A 40 5.08 9.16 2.89
N GLY A 41 3.95 8.56 2.52
CA GLY A 41 3.56 8.34 1.13
C GLY A 41 4.52 7.41 0.39
N GLU A 42 4.87 6.26 0.98
CA GLU A 42 5.83 5.31 0.39
C GLU A 42 5.43 4.95 -1.05
N PRO A 43 6.26 5.29 -2.07
CA PRO A 43 5.84 5.25 -3.46
C PRO A 43 5.81 3.84 -4.06
N TYR A 44 6.50 2.87 -3.45
CA TYR A 44 6.66 1.55 -4.06
C TYR A 44 6.41 0.40 -3.08
N GLY A 45 6.08 -0.75 -3.65
CA GLY A 45 6.00 -2.02 -2.93
C GLY A 45 4.79 -2.19 -2.01
N VAL A 46 4.78 -3.30 -1.27
CA VAL A 46 3.74 -3.68 -0.31
C VAL A 46 4.16 -3.32 1.10
N TRP A 47 3.32 -2.55 1.80
CA TRP A 47 3.54 -2.08 3.16
C TRP A 47 2.26 -2.24 3.99
N GLY A 48 2.37 -2.79 5.20
CA GLY A 48 1.22 -2.96 6.09
C GLY A 48 0.04 -3.73 5.46
N GLY A 49 0.33 -4.65 4.53
CA GLY A 49 -0.67 -5.41 3.78
C GLY A 49 -1.34 -4.66 2.62
N LEU A 50 -0.83 -3.50 2.22
CA LEU A 50 -1.34 -2.69 1.11
C LEU A 50 -0.30 -2.61 -0.02
N SER A 51 -0.72 -2.78 -1.27
CA SER A 51 0.09 -2.42 -2.43
C SER A 51 0.12 -0.92 -2.65
N GLU A 52 1.04 -0.47 -3.50
CA GLU A 52 1.14 0.92 -3.97
C GLU A 52 -0.22 1.47 -4.41
N SER A 53 -0.91 0.76 -5.32
CA SER A 53 -2.21 1.21 -5.85
C SER A 53 -3.29 1.31 -4.77
N GLU A 54 -3.27 0.42 -3.78
CA GLU A 54 -4.22 0.48 -2.67
C GLU A 54 -3.94 1.66 -1.74
N ARG A 55 -2.67 1.95 -1.45
CA ARG A 55 -2.29 3.14 -0.67
C ARG A 55 -2.67 4.42 -1.39
N ASP A 56 -2.43 4.50 -2.70
CA ASP A 56 -2.80 5.65 -3.52
C ASP A 56 -4.32 5.92 -3.49
N LEU A 57 -5.15 4.87 -3.53
CA LEU A 57 -6.61 5.01 -3.38
C LEU A 57 -7.01 5.55 -1.99
N LEU A 58 -6.33 5.13 -0.92
CA LEU A 58 -6.59 5.65 0.43
C LEU A 58 -6.19 7.12 0.55
N LEU A 59 -4.99 7.47 0.08
CA LEU A 59 -4.49 8.84 0.11
C LEU A 59 -5.40 9.79 -0.69
N LYS A 60 -5.83 9.37 -1.89
CA LYS A 60 -6.79 10.12 -2.71
C LYS A 60 -8.16 10.24 -2.03
N GLY A 61 -8.63 9.18 -1.38
CA GLY A 61 -9.88 9.18 -0.63
C GLY A 61 -9.85 10.11 0.59
N ASP A 62 -8.71 10.19 1.26
CA ASP A 62 -8.50 11.07 2.42
C ASP A 62 -8.39 12.54 2.02
N ILE A 63 -7.75 12.85 0.89
CA ILE A 63 -7.78 14.19 0.28
C ILE A 63 -9.24 14.60 0.01
N GLY A 64 -10.05 13.70 -0.59
CA GLY A 64 -11.47 13.95 -0.84
C GLY A 64 -12.33 14.09 0.43
N ARG A 65 -11.87 13.58 1.58
CA ARG A 65 -12.54 13.73 2.89
C ARG A 65 -12.18 15.06 3.55
N GLY A 66 -10.93 15.51 3.43
CA GLY A 66 -10.48 16.81 3.90
C GLY A 66 -11.17 17.97 3.19
N ILE A 67 -11.36 17.85 1.87
CA ILE A 67 -12.09 18.83 1.06
C ILE A 67 -13.56 18.95 1.51
N ARG A 68 -14.24 17.82 1.75
CA ARG A 68 -15.66 17.80 2.18
C ARG A 68 -15.92 18.30 3.60
N ARG A 69 -14.90 18.33 4.47
CA ARG A 69 -15.01 18.80 5.85
C ARG A 69 -14.83 20.32 5.99
N SER A 70 -14.36 20.99 4.94
CA SER A 70 -14.05 22.42 4.95
C SER A 70 -15.10 23.28 4.22
N ALA A 71 -16.25 22.70 3.89
CA ALA A 71 -17.37 23.35 3.20
C ALA A 71 -18.60 23.46 4.10
#